data_AF-A0A9W6WYQ6-F1
#
_entry.id   AF-A0A9W6WYQ6-F1
#
_cell.length_a   1.000
_cell.length_b   1.000
_cell.length_c   1.000
_cell.angle_alpha   90.00
_cell.angle_beta   90.00
_cell.angle_gamma   90.00
#
_symmetry.space_group_name_H-M   'P 1'
#
loop_
_entity.id
_entity.type
_entity.pdbx_description
1 polymer ?
#
loop_
_entity_poly.entity_id
_entity_poly.type
_entity_poly.pdbx_seq_one_letter_code
_entity_poly.pdbx_strand_id
1 'polypeptide(L)'
;MVQLKAHMIELQQRAIAPREEREDKQLYTTVLRNVVKKQQLAFVDIQAAMTGYATSLQDARAFLSRRLSHLNPLNAMSEEHRFENDDGDYWAVRFVVSQFESAHSAKQVYDLVVYYLSNSEISISEKVGHLTVREDDDSCEPGIMQHYLSSVTGKGLRMESNTVIFYEYREADRPGNHDAYGLLVSDFVDEDEGHPYRSNERIRKDVNAVMEVRAYPRHPCRVEAPLTSKTFKETK
;
A
#
# COMPACT_ATOMS: atom_id res chain seq x y z
N MET A 1 -69.30 42.53 24.58
CA MET A 1 -68.00 43.22 24.38
C MET A 1 -66.87 42.71 25.28
N VAL A 2 -67.11 42.36 26.55
CA VAL A 2 -66.05 41.86 27.47
C VAL A 2 -65.57 40.44 27.12
N GLN A 3 -66.47 39.52 26.81
CA GLN A 3 -66.12 38.14 26.40
C GLN A 3 -65.32 38.07 25.10
N LEU A 4 -65.65 38.92 24.11
CA LEU A 4 -64.94 38.94 22.83
C LEU A 4 -63.49 39.44 22.98
N LYS A 5 -63.27 40.41 23.89
CA LYS A 5 -61.93 40.88 24.23
C LYS A 5 -61.12 39.82 24.97
N ALA A 6 -61.73 39.09 25.91
CA ALA A 6 -61.06 38.00 26.61
C ALA A 6 -60.64 36.88 25.65
N HIS A 7 -61.51 36.52 24.70
CA HIS A 7 -61.20 35.47 23.71
C HIS A 7 -60.13 35.92 22.70
N MET A 8 -60.11 37.20 22.30
CA MET A 8 -59.03 37.76 21.49
C MET A 8 -57.68 37.72 22.21
N ILE A 9 -57.65 38.01 23.53
CA ILE A 9 -56.43 37.96 24.33
C ILE A 9 -55.93 36.51 24.46
N GLU A 10 -56.83 35.55 24.64
CA GLU A 10 -56.49 34.13 24.70
C GLU A 10 -55.92 33.62 23.37
N LEU A 11 -56.51 34.03 22.23
CA LEU A 11 -56.01 33.69 20.90
C LEU A 11 -54.67 34.37 20.60
N GLN A 12 -54.47 35.62 21.02
CA GLN A 12 -53.16 36.29 20.93
C GLN A 12 -52.11 35.59 21.79
N GLN A 13 -52.45 35.17 23.02
CA GLN A 13 -51.53 34.45 23.91
C GLN A 13 -51.14 33.07 23.34
N ARG A 14 -52.08 32.35 22.71
CA ARG A 14 -51.78 31.08 22.00
C ARG A 14 -50.95 31.29 20.72
N ALA A 15 -51.09 32.41 20.03
CA ALA A 15 -50.28 32.74 18.85
C ALA A 15 -48.85 33.19 19.23
N ILE A 16 -48.67 33.74 20.43
CA ILE A 16 -47.39 34.20 20.98
C ILE A 16 -46.67 33.09 21.78
N ALA A 17 -47.39 32.05 22.20
CA ALA A 17 -46.78 30.88 22.84
C ALA A 17 -45.76 30.26 21.84
N PRO A 18 -44.51 30.00 22.26
CA PRO A 18 -43.54 29.38 21.38
C PRO A 18 -44.07 27.99 21.03
N ARG A 19 -44.36 27.77 19.74
CA ARG A 19 -44.47 26.41 19.19
C ARG A 19 -43.20 25.64 19.54
N GLU A 20 -43.29 24.33 19.60
CA GLU A 20 -42.23 23.33 19.86
C GLU A 20 -40.97 23.44 18.94
N GLU A 21 -40.76 24.55 18.24
CA GLU A 21 -39.56 24.89 17.45
C GLU A 21 -38.25 24.85 18.25
N ARG A 22 -38.28 24.98 19.58
CA ARG A 22 -37.05 24.88 20.40
C ARG A 22 -36.49 23.47 20.40
N GLU A 23 -37.36 22.46 20.51
CA GLU A 23 -36.95 21.06 20.51
C GLU A 23 -36.46 20.64 19.13
N ASP A 24 -37.18 21.02 18.07
CA ASP A 24 -36.79 20.75 16.68
C ASP A 24 -35.46 21.44 16.29
N LYS A 25 -35.27 22.71 16.69
CA LYS A 25 -33.99 23.41 16.46
C LYS A 25 -32.86 22.76 17.25
N GLN A 26 -33.12 22.31 18.48
CA GLN A 26 -32.12 21.63 19.30
C GLN A 26 -31.77 20.24 18.73
N LEU A 27 -32.76 19.52 18.19
CA LEU A 27 -32.59 18.25 17.50
C LEU A 27 -31.75 18.43 16.22
N TYR A 28 -32.11 19.39 15.36
CA TYR A 28 -31.38 19.68 14.13
C TYR A 28 -29.94 20.13 14.40
N THR A 29 -29.73 20.99 15.41
CA THR A 29 -28.39 21.42 15.82
C THR A 29 -27.57 20.26 16.36
N THR A 30 -28.19 19.31 17.08
CA THR A 30 -27.51 18.12 17.60
C THR A 30 -27.13 17.16 16.46
N VAL A 31 -28.04 16.93 15.52
CA VAL A 31 -27.77 16.11 14.31
C VAL A 31 -26.63 16.71 13.50
N LEU A 32 -26.68 18.02 13.19
CA LEU A 32 -25.61 18.69 12.47
C LEU A 32 -24.27 18.61 13.21
N ARG A 33 -24.24 18.84 14.52
CA ARG A 33 -23.02 18.69 15.32
C ARG A 33 -22.47 17.28 15.25
N ASN A 34 -23.32 16.25 15.29
CA ASN A 34 -22.88 14.86 15.20
C ASN A 34 -22.35 14.53 13.80
N VAL A 35 -22.97 15.03 12.74
CA VAL A 35 -22.48 14.87 11.36
C VAL A 35 -21.12 15.54 11.20
N VAL A 36 -20.97 16.79 11.65
CA VAL A 36 -19.70 17.52 11.60
C VAL A 36 -18.62 16.81 12.42
N LYS A 37 -18.94 16.31 13.62
CA LYS A 37 -18.01 15.53 14.44
C LYS A 37 -17.55 14.26 13.73
N LYS A 38 -18.47 13.49 13.13
CA LYS A 38 -18.13 12.30 12.35
C LYS A 38 -17.24 12.63 11.16
N GLN A 39 -17.55 13.72 10.45
CA GLN A 39 -16.73 14.19 9.33
C GLN A 39 -15.33 14.63 9.78
N GLN A 40 -15.23 15.32 10.93
CA GLN A 40 -13.94 15.72 11.51
C GLN A 40 -13.10 14.52 11.93
N LEU A 41 -13.71 13.49 12.52
CA LEU A 41 -13.00 12.24 12.86
C LEU A 41 -12.46 11.56 11.61
N ALA A 42 -13.31 11.36 10.59
CA ALA A 42 -12.88 10.79 9.32
C ALA A 42 -11.74 11.60 8.65
N PHE A 43 -11.78 12.93 8.75
CA PHE A 43 -10.70 13.78 8.25
C PHE A 43 -9.39 13.56 9.00
N VAL A 44 -9.44 13.43 10.33
CA VAL A 44 -8.26 13.14 11.15
C VAL A 44 -7.68 11.77 10.80
N ASP A 45 -8.52 10.76 10.62
CA ASP A 45 -8.09 9.40 10.25
C ASP A 45 -7.40 9.39 8.88
N ILE A 46 -8.01 10.04 7.89
CA ILE A 46 -7.41 10.21 6.55
C ILE A 46 -6.08 10.97 6.65
N GLN A 47 -6.02 12.05 7.43
CA GLN A 47 -4.78 12.82 7.61
C GLN A 47 -3.68 11.97 8.27
N ALA A 48 -4.02 11.15 9.27
CA ALA A 48 -3.09 10.23 9.91
C ALA A 48 -2.57 9.19 8.91
N ALA A 49 -3.47 8.56 8.14
CA ALA A 49 -3.09 7.60 7.09
C ALA A 49 -2.17 8.23 6.03
N MET A 50 -2.48 9.43 5.55
CA MET A 50 -1.65 10.16 4.58
C MET A 50 -0.28 10.56 5.16
N THR A 51 -0.22 10.87 6.45
CA THR A 51 1.05 11.17 7.14
C THR A 51 1.89 9.90 7.27
N GLY A 52 1.25 8.77 7.61
CA GLY A 52 1.87 7.45 7.63
C GLY A 52 2.41 7.05 6.26
N TYR A 53 1.60 7.23 5.21
CA TYR A 53 1.97 7.02 3.80
C TYR A 53 3.25 7.80 3.43
N ALA A 54 3.25 9.11 3.64
CA ALA A 54 4.37 9.98 3.28
C ALA A 54 5.65 9.61 4.05
N THR A 55 5.53 9.33 5.35
CA THR A 55 6.66 8.95 6.20
C THR A 55 7.25 7.61 5.76
N SER A 56 6.40 6.62 5.51
CA SER A 56 6.81 5.26 5.09
C SER A 56 7.59 5.29 3.78
N LEU A 57 7.12 6.05 2.78
CA LEU A 57 7.83 6.21 1.51
C LEU A 57 9.18 6.92 1.67
N GLN A 58 9.23 7.94 2.52
CA GLN A 58 10.48 8.66 2.80
C GLN A 58 11.51 7.75 3.48
N ASP A 59 11.09 7.00 4.49
CA ASP A 59 11.96 6.08 5.23
C ASP A 59 12.43 4.92 4.36
N ALA A 60 11.55 4.35 3.55
CA ALA A 60 11.88 3.33 2.57
C ALA A 60 12.93 3.79 1.56
N ARG A 61 12.78 5.01 1.03
CA ARG A 61 13.77 5.61 0.13
C ARG A 61 15.11 5.81 0.83
N ALA A 62 15.11 6.32 2.05
CA ALA A 62 16.33 6.51 2.83
C ALA A 62 17.03 5.17 3.14
N PHE A 63 16.26 4.15 3.49
CA PHE A 63 16.74 2.79 3.71
C PHE A 63 17.40 2.21 2.46
N LEU A 64 16.70 2.22 1.32
CA LEU A 64 17.25 1.70 0.05
C LEU A 64 18.48 2.49 -0.41
N SER A 65 18.47 3.82 -0.29
CA SER A 65 19.62 4.65 -0.67
C SER A 65 20.88 4.26 0.11
N ARG A 66 20.74 4.00 1.42
CA ARG A 66 21.84 3.53 2.27
C ARG A 66 22.24 2.09 1.97
N ARG A 67 21.28 1.22 1.66
CA ARG A 67 21.54 -0.20 1.37
C ARG A 67 22.22 -0.40 0.02
N LEU A 68 21.88 0.42 -0.97
CA LEU A 68 22.37 0.34 -2.34
C LEU A 68 23.63 1.20 -2.59
N SER A 69 24.03 2.08 -1.67
CA SER A 69 25.14 3.05 -1.88
C SER A 69 26.49 2.42 -2.25
N HIS A 70 26.70 1.16 -1.88
CA HIS A 70 27.95 0.42 -2.14
C HIS A 70 27.76 -0.75 -3.11
N LEU A 71 26.58 -0.89 -3.71
CA LEU A 71 26.24 -1.99 -4.61
C LEU A 71 26.21 -1.52 -6.06
N ASN A 72 26.64 -2.37 -6.98
CA ASN A 72 26.43 -2.14 -8.40
C ASN A 72 25.06 -2.70 -8.81
N PRO A 73 24.08 -1.86 -9.16
CA PRO A 73 22.73 -2.29 -9.52
C PRO A 73 22.67 -3.10 -10.83
N LEU A 74 23.74 -3.08 -11.64
CA LEU A 74 23.88 -3.90 -12.84
C LEU A 74 24.39 -5.32 -12.55
N ASN A 75 24.59 -5.67 -11.28
CA ASN A 75 24.90 -7.03 -10.86
C ASN A 75 23.69 -7.62 -10.16
N ALA A 76 23.24 -8.79 -10.59
CA ALA A 76 22.21 -9.53 -9.86
C ALA A 76 22.76 -9.95 -8.49
N MET A 77 21.94 -9.80 -7.45
CA MET A 77 22.33 -10.08 -6.07
C MET A 77 21.16 -10.68 -5.30
N SER A 78 21.45 -11.63 -4.41
CA SER A 78 20.46 -12.19 -3.49
C SER A 78 21.12 -12.53 -2.17
N GLU A 79 20.51 -12.10 -1.07
CA GLU A 79 20.84 -12.49 0.29
C GLU A 79 19.56 -12.99 0.97
N GLU A 80 19.69 -14.05 1.77
CA GLU A 80 18.59 -14.60 2.55
C GLU A 80 19.12 -15.10 3.89
N HIS A 81 18.49 -14.67 4.96
CA HIS A 81 18.75 -15.13 6.31
C HIS A 81 17.45 -15.69 6.88
N ARG A 82 17.53 -16.83 7.54
CA ARG A 82 16.37 -17.53 8.13
C ARG A 82 16.66 -17.78 9.60
N PHE A 83 15.63 -17.65 10.40
CA PHE A 83 15.71 -17.72 11.84
C PHE A 83 14.52 -18.50 12.38
N GLU A 84 14.74 -19.14 13.51
CA GLU A 84 13.74 -19.86 14.28
C GLU A 84 14.05 -19.61 15.75
N ASN A 85 13.03 -19.29 16.55
CA ASN A 85 13.18 -19.18 18.00
C ASN A 85 12.89 -20.52 18.70
N ASP A 86 13.11 -20.58 20.02
CA ASP A 86 12.86 -21.80 20.80
C ASP A 86 11.37 -22.20 20.84
N ASP A 87 10.46 -21.27 20.56
CA ASP A 87 9.01 -21.48 20.49
C ASP A 87 8.57 -22.03 19.11
N GLY A 88 9.48 -22.10 18.13
CA GLY A 88 9.23 -22.58 16.78
C GLY A 88 8.69 -21.53 15.81
N ASP A 89 8.66 -20.26 16.20
CA ASP A 89 8.34 -19.15 15.29
C ASP A 89 9.45 -18.98 14.27
N TYR A 90 9.04 -18.85 13.00
CA TYR A 90 9.95 -18.76 11.88
C TYR A 90 9.86 -17.40 11.20
N TRP A 91 11.00 -16.78 10.93
CA TRP A 91 11.07 -15.58 10.10
C TRP A 91 12.28 -15.58 9.18
N ALA A 92 12.20 -14.80 8.11
CA ALA A 92 13.28 -14.66 7.15
C ALA A 92 13.44 -13.21 6.70
N VAL A 93 14.68 -12.81 6.47
CA VAL A 93 15.04 -11.52 5.90
C VAL A 93 15.68 -11.78 4.55
N ARG A 94 15.12 -11.17 3.50
CA ARG A 94 15.58 -11.35 2.12
C ARG A 94 15.86 -10.01 1.46
N PHE A 95 16.98 -9.95 0.73
CA PHE A 95 17.35 -8.81 -0.09
C PHE A 95 17.70 -9.30 -1.49
N VAL A 96 17.10 -8.71 -2.54
CA VAL A 96 17.31 -9.14 -3.93
C VAL A 96 17.43 -7.93 -4.84
N VAL A 97 18.38 -7.98 -5.76
CA VAL A 97 18.52 -7.08 -6.91
C VAL A 97 18.44 -7.91 -8.18
N SER A 98 17.45 -7.63 -9.02
CA SER A 98 17.18 -8.35 -10.27
C SER A 98 17.12 -7.38 -11.45
N GLN A 99 17.55 -7.85 -12.62
CA GLN A 99 17.54 -7.07 -13.86
C GLN A 99 16.47 -7.58 -14.82
N PHE A 100 15.76 -6.65 -15.45
CA PHE A 100 14.74 -6.94 -16.46
C PHE A 100 15.19 -6.40 -17.81
N GLU A 101 16.02 -7.16 -18.53
CA GLU A 101 16.67 -6.67 -19.77
C GLU A 101 15.71 -6.43 -20.93
N SER A 102 14.61 -7.19 -20.96
CA SER A 102 13.59 -7.10 -22.01
C SER A 102 12.51 -6.05 -21.72
N ALA A 103 12.57 -5.36 -20.59
CA ALA A 103 11.60 -4.34 -20.23
C ALA A 103 11.80 -3.06 -21.06
N HIS A 104 10.70 -2.44 -21.48
CA HIS A 104 10.75 -1.20 -22.26
C HIS A 104 11.00 0.05 -21.38
N SER A 105 10.51 0.04 -20.13
CA SER A 105 10.69 1.14 -19.20
C SER A 105 10.53 0.69 -17.75
N ALA A 106 11.09 1.47 -16.81
CA ALA A 106 10.86 1.25 -15.38
C ALA A 106 9.36 1.35 -15.03
N LYS A 107 8.63 2.28 -15.67
CA LYS A 107 7.18 2.42 -15.50
C LYS A 107 6.42 1.14 -15.86
N GLN A 108 6.77 0.50 -16.98
CA GLN A 108 6.13 -0.75 -17.39
C GLN A 108 6.30 -1.84 -16.33
N VAL A 109 7.51 -2.01 -15.81
CA VAL A 109 7.80 -3.00 -14.76
C VAL A 109 7.06 -2.64 -13.48
N TYR A 110 7.05 -1.37 -13.09
CA TYR A 110 6.32 -0.88 -11.94
C TYR A 110 4.81 -1.15 -12.05
N ASP A 111 4.19 -0.80 -13.18
CA ASP A 111 2.75 -1.01 -13.41
C ASP A 111 2.41 -2.51 -13.33
N LEU A 112 3.29 -3.39 -13.82
CA LEU A 112 3.14 -4.85 -13.68
C LEU A 112 3.27 -5.33 -12.23
N VAL A 113 4.19 -4.76 -11.44
CA VAL A 113 4.34 -5.10 -10.02
C VAL A 113 3.09 -4.66 -9.24
N VAL A 114 2.58 -3.45 -9.48
CA VAL A 114 1.34 -2.98 -8.87
C VAL A 114 0.18 -3.91 -9.26
N TYR A 115 0.04 -4.26 -10.54
CA TYR A 115 -0.98 -5.19 -11.00
C TYR A 115 -0.87 -6.57 -10.34
N TYR A 116 0.36 -7.10 -10.20
CA TYR A 116 0.61 -8.35 -9.49
C TYR A 116 0.17 -8.29 -8.03
N LEU A 117 0.45 -7.19 -7.34
CA LEU A 117 0.05 -7.00 -5.94
C LEU A 117 -1.47 -6.87 -5.83
N SER A 118 -2.13 -6.11 -6.70
CA SER A 118 -3.59 -5.97 -6.71
C SER A 118 -4.34 -7.30 -6.86
N ASN A 119 -3.70 -8.30 -7.48
CA ASN A 119 -4.23 -9.66 -7.69
C ASN A 119 -3.37 -10.71 -6.97
N SER A 120 -2.87 -10.35 -5.78
CA SER A 120 -1.91 -11.17 -5.05
C SER A 120 -2.49 -12.51 -4.59
N GLU A 121 -3.79 -12.62 -4.34
CA GLU A 121 -4.47 -13.86 -3.96
C GLU A 121 -4.38 -14.93 -5.05
N ILE A 122 -4.56 -14.55 -6.32
CA ILE A 122 -4.40 -15.45 -7.47
C ILE A 122 -2.93 -15.84 -7.59
N SER A 123 -2.05 -14.83 -7.60
CA SER A 123 -0.61 -15.01 -7.79
C SER A 123 0.04 -15.89 -6.72
N ILE A 124 -0.37 -15.73 -5.45
CA ILE A 124 0.08 -16.55 -4.33
C ILE A 124 -0.47 -17.97 -4.47
N SER A 125 -1.75 -18.11 -4.83
CA SER A 125 -2.36 -19.43 -4.98
C SER A 125 -1.67 -20.28 -6.04
N GLU A 126 -1.37 -19.69 -7.20
CA GLU A 126 -0.68 -20.37 -8.30
C GLU A 126 0.76 -20.76 -7.95
N LYS A 127 1.51 -19.88 -7.27
CA LYS A 127 2.93 -20.11 -6.96
C LYS A 127 3.17 -21.06 -5.79
N VAL A 128 2.33 -20.95 -4.75
CA VAL A 128 2.51 -21.72 -3.51
C VAL A 128 1.68 -23.01 -3.53
N GLY A 129 0.68 -23.10 -4.40
CA GLY A 129 -0.25 -24.24 -4.47
C GLY A 129 -1.24 -24.29 -3.30
N HIS A 130 -1.41 -23.17 -2.60
CA HIS A 130 -2.40 -23.00 -1.54
C HIS A 130 -3.64 -22.32 -2.11
N LEU A 131 -4.84 -22.58 -1.59
CA LEU A 131 -5.99 -21.75 -1.93
C LEU A 131 -5.91 -20.48 -1.08
N THR A 132 -5.69 -19.33 -1.70
CA THR A 132 -5.69 -18.01 -1.06
C THR A 132 -6.90 -17.21 -1.52
N VAL A 133 -7.57 -16.58 -0.57
CA VAL A 133 -8.77 -15.78 -0.78
C VAL A 133 -8.55 -14.40 -0.17
N ARG A 134 -9.05 -13.37 -0.85
CA ARG A 134 -9.09 -12.00 -0.35
C ARG A 134 -10.40 -11.78 0.41
N GLU A 135 -10.32 -11.38 1.66
CA GLU A 135 -11.45 -11.23 2.58
C GLU A 135 -11.82 -9.74 2.82
N ASP A 136 -11.07 -8.79 2.27
CA ASP A 136 -11.37 -7.35 2.29
C ASP A 136 -12.20 -6.88 1.07
N ASP A 137 -12.94 -5.79 1.25
CA ASP A 137 -13.69 -5.07 0.21
C ASP A 137 -12.95 -3.75 -0.12
N ASP A 138 -11.86 -3.85 -0.89
CA ASP A 138 -10.99 -2.71 -1.17
C ASP A 138 -11.55 -1.83 -2.28
N SER A 139 -12.09 -0.67 -1.91
CA SER A 139 -12.24 0.46 -2.82
C SER A 139 -10.85 1.06 -3.07
N CYS A 140 -10.13 0.52 -4.04
CA CYS A 140 -8.74 0.90 -4.35
C CYS A 140 -8.61 2.39 -4.73
N GLU A 141 -8.11 3.20 -3.79
CA GLU A 141 -7.65 4.57 -4.08
C GLU A 141 -6.21 4.50 -4.62
N PRO A 142 -5.85 5.28 -5.66
CA PRO A 142 -4.50 5.24 -6.22
C PRO A 142 -3.42 5.53 -5.16
N GLY A 143 -2.52 4.56 -4.97
CA GLY A 143 -1.33 4.69 -4.14
C GLY A 143 -1.42 3.97 -2.79
N ILE A 144 -2.61 3.53 -2.38
CA ILE A 144 -2.80 2.74 -1.14
C ILE A 144 -3.63 1.51 -1.46
N MET A 145 -3.20 0.34 -0.99
CA MET A 145 -3.97 -0.90 -1.08
C MET A 145 -3.84 -1.65 0.23
N GLN A 146 -4.91 -2.31 0.68
CA GLN A 146 -4.87 -3.18 1.84
C GLN A 146 -5.24 -4.59 1.42
N HIS A 147 -4.44 -5.57 1.80
CA HIS A 147 -4.69 -6.97 1.53
C HIS A 147 -4.96 -7.70 2.83
N TYR A 148 -6.17 -8.21 2.98
CA TYR A 148 -6.54 -9.16 4.01
C TYR A 148 -6.73 -10.53 3.35
N LEU A 149 -5.66 -11.34 3.40
CA LEU A 149 -5.59 -12.63 2.73
C LEU A 149 -5.74 -13.77 3.72
N SER A 150 -6.65 -14.70 3.44
CA SER A 150 -6.73 -15.98 4.12
C SER A 150 -6.30 -17.10 3.17
N SER A 151 -5.55 -18.09 3.67
CA SER A 151 -5.11 -19.21 2.83
C SER A 151 -5.18 -20.55 3.56
N VAL A 152 -5.37 -21.61 2.78
CA VAL A 152 -5.35 -22.99 3.27
C VAL A 152 -4.21 -23.75 2.59
N THR A 153 -3.26 -24.21 3.41
CA THR A 153 -2.15 -25.03 2.93
C THR A 153 -2.65 -26.41 2.47
N GLY A 154 -1.86 -27.12 1.67
CA GLY A 154 -2.20 -28.51 1.27
C GLY A 154 -2.35 -29.50 2.44
N LYS A 155 -1.87 -29.14 3.64
CA LYS A 155 -2.03 -29.92 4.87
C LYS A 155 -3.26 -29.51 5.70
N GLY A 156 -4.10 -28.62 5.18
CA GLY A 156 -5.32 -28.13 5.85
C GLY A 156 -5.09 -27.02 6.88
N LEU A 157 -3.85 -26.56 7.05
CA LEU A 157 -3.54 -25.46 7.96
C LEU A 157 -4.05 -24.14 7.39
N ARG A 158 -4.74 -23.35 8.21
CA ARG A 158 -5.24 -22.03 7.84
C ARG A 158 -4.24 -20.97 8.24
N MET A 159 -3.96 -20.06 7.32
CA MET A 159 -3.07 -18.91 7.53
C MET A 159 -3.81 -17.62 7.19
N GLU A 160 -3.42 -16.52 7.82
CA GLU A 160 -3.88 -15.18 7.47
C GLU A 160 -2.74 -14.18 7.41
N SER A 161 -2.93 -13.15 6.58
CA SER A 161 -2.00 -12.04 6.37
C SER A 161 -2.83 -10.77 6.21
N ASN A 162 -2.54 -9.75 7.02
CA ASN A 162 -3.11 -8.41 6.86
C ASN A 162 -1.98 -7.44 6.57
N THR A 163 -2.03 -6.75 5.44
CA THR A 163 -0.91 -5.96 4.95
C THR A 163 -1.40 -4.71 4.25
N VAL A 164 -0.84 -3.56 4.60
CA VAL A 164 -1.06 -2.29 3.90
C VAL A 164 0.13 -2.02 3.01
N ILE A 165 -0.14 -1.62 1.78
CA ILE A 165 0.88 -1.32 0.77
C ILE A 165 0.68 0.10 0.27
N PHE A 166 1.76 0.87 0.33
CA PHE A 166 1.89 2.21 -0.18
C PHE A 166 2.77 2.19 -1.43
N TYR A 167 2.32 2.82 -2.51
CA TYR A 167 3.06 2.78 -3.77
C TYR A 167 2.98 4.11 -4.52
N GLU A 168 4.12 4.58 -5.01
CA GLU A 168 4.19 5.75 -5.87
C GLU A 168 5.15 5.54 -7.05
N TYR A 169 4.84 6.21 -8.16
CA TYR A 169 5.77 6.35 -9.28
C TYR A 169 6.18 7.81 -9.39
N ARG A 170 7.49 8.06 -9.30
CA ARG A 170 8.07 9.38 -9.52
C ARG A 170 8.63 9.43 -10.94
N GLU A 171 8.07 10.34 -11.73
CA GLU A 171 8.63 10.67 -13.04
C GLU A 171 9.95 11.43 -12.88
N ALA A 172 10.77 11.41 -13.94
CA ALA A 172 12.01 12.17 -13.95
C ALA A 172 11.70 13.67 -14.11
N ASP A 173 12.36 14.52 -13.31
CA ASP A 173 12.17 15.98 -13.36
C ASP A 173 12.47 16.60 -14.75
N ARG A 174 13.28 15.91 -15.58
CA ARG A 174 13.64 16.36 -16.92
C ARG A 174 13.64 15.19 -17.92
N PRO A 175 13.23 15.43 -19.18
CA PRO A 175 13.37 14.44 -20.25
C PRO A 175 14.83 13.99 -20.41
N GLY A 176 15.06 12.69 -20.37
CA GLY A 176 16.40 12.09 -20.51
C GLY A 176 17.17 11.91 -19.21
N ASN A 177 16.63 12.33 -18.06
CA ASN A 177 17.20 11.99 -16.76
C ASN A 177 16.70 10.59 -16.33
N HIS A 178 17.58 9.75 -15.81
CA HIS A 178 17.26 8.37 -15.40
C HIS A 178 16.83 8.28 -13.92
N ASP A 179 16.36 9.41 -13.37
CA ASP A 179 15.99 9.53 -11.96
C ASP A 179 14.56 9.07 -11.67
N ALA A 180 13.79 8.69 -12.69
CA ALA A 180 12.46 8.12 -12.51
C ALA A 180 12.55 6.79 -11.76
N TYR A 181 11.68 6.60 -10.78
CA TYR A 181 11.61 5.36 -10.01
C TYR A 181 10.18 5.08 -9.53
N GLY A 182 9.86 3.80 -9.41
CA GLY A 182 8.71 3.32 -8.68
C GLY A 182 9.14 2.86 -7.30
N LEU A 183 8.39 3.20 -6.25
CA LEU A 183 8.62 2.77 -4.88
C LEU A 183 7.36 2.12 -4.34
N LEU A 184 7.51 0.97 -3.69
CA LEU A 184 6.45 0.28 -2.98
C LEU A 184 6.94 -0.07 -1.58
N VAL A 185 6.08 0.13 -0.60
CA VAL A 185 6.32 -0.16 0.82
C VAL A 185 5.13 -0.94 1.32
N SER A 186 5.40 -2.06 1.97
CA SER A 186 4.42 -2.99 2.48
C SER A 186 4.72 -3.20 3.96
N ASP A 187 3.72 -3.07 4.81
CA ASP A 187 3.83 -3.31 6.26
C ASP A 187 2.64 -4.14 6.74
N PHE A 188 2.85 -4.99 7.74
CA PHE A 188 1.76 -5.76 8.33
C PHE A 188 0.90 -4.91 9.24
N VAL A 189 -0.38 -5.27 9.37
CA VAL A 189 -1.31 -4.60 10.30
C VAL A 189 -1.34 -5.37 11.60
N ASP A 190 -0.73 -4.83 12.67
CA ASP A 190 -0.66 -5.51 13.96
C ASP A 190 -2.03 -5.67 14.62
N GLU A 191 -2.77 -4.57 14.71
CA GLU A 191 -4.09 -4.48 15.31
C GLU A 191 -5.11 -3.93 14.29
N ASP A 192 -6.19 -4.67 14.10
CA ASP A 192 -7.31 -4.29 13.23
C ASP A 192 -8.62 -4.60 13.97
N GLU A 193 -9.36 -3.55 14.37
CA GLU A 193 -10.64 -3.70 15.06
C GLU A 193 -11.73 -4.30 14.15
N GLY A 194 -11.65 -4.06 12.84
CA GLY A 194 -12.58 -4.61 11.84
C GLY A 194 -12.30 -6.08 11.56
N HIS A 195 -11.03 -6.48 11.62
CA HIS A 195 -10.58 -7.85 11.40
C HIS A 195 -9.60 -8.34 12.49
N PRO A 196 -10.08 -8.60 13.72
CA PRO A 196 -9.22 -9.04 14.82
C PRO A 196 -8.53 -10.38 14.53
N TYR A 197 -7.26 -10.47 14.89
CA TYR A 197 -6.46 -11.68 14.69
C TYR A 197 -7.04 -12.90 15.42
N ARG A 198 -7.18 -14.04 14.72
CA ARG A 198 -7.80 -15.26 15.26
C ARG A 198 -6.76 -16.35 15.51
N SER A 199 -5.92 -16.14 16.52
CA SER A 199 -4.80 -17.03 16.84
C SER A 199 -5.16 -18.51 17.03
N ASN A 200 -6.36 -18.80 17.53
CA ASN A 200 -6.82 -20.17 17.76
C ASN A 200 -7.30 -20.88 16.47
N GLU A 201 -7.55 -20.13 15.39
CA GLU A 201 -8.10 -20.66 14.14
C GLU A 201 -7.11 -20.59 12.97
N ARG A 202 -6.20 -19.61 12.99
CA ARG A 202 -5.36 -19.22 11.86
C ARG A 202 -3.96 -18.83 12.33
N ILE A 203 -2.95 -19.30 11.59
CA ILE A 203 -1.56 -18.85 11.79
C ILE A 203 -1.36 -17.51 11.10
N ARG A 204 -0.82 -16.54 11.83
CA ARG A 204 -0.48 -15.23 11.30
C ARG A 204 0.77 -15.30 10.43
N LYS A 205 0.75 -14.58 9.31
CA LYS A 205 1.91 -14.35 8.45
C LYS A 205 2.09 -12.86 8.25
N ASP A 206 3.09 -12.31 8.92
CA ASP A 206 3.45 -10.90 8.78
C ASP A 206 4.51 -10.69 7.69
N VAL A 207 4.32 -9.65 6.87
CA VAL A 207 5.18 -9.36 5.73
C VAL A 207 5.47 -7.87 5.65
N ASN A 208 6.75 -7.54 5.81
CA ASN A 208 7.28 -6.21 5.57
C ASN A 208 8.21 -6.22 4.37
N ALA A 209 8.00 -5.29 3.44
CA ALA A 209 8.78 -5.23 2.23
C ALA A 209 8.94 -3.79 1.72
N VAL A 210 10.11 -3.52 1.14
CA VAL A 210 10.36 -2.30 0.37
C VAL A 210 10.89 -2.72 -0.99
N MET A 211 10.30 -2.19 -2.06
CA MET A 211 10.69 -2.47 -3.44
C MET A 211 10.91 -1.16 -4.20
N GLU A 212 12.04 -1.05 -4.90
CA GLU A 212 12.28 0.02 -5.88
C GLU A 212 12.41 -0.57 -7.28
N VAL A 213 11.78 0.07 -8.24
CA VAL A 213 11.94 -0.19 -9.68
C VAL A 213 12.57 1.04 -10.31
N ARG A 214 13.77 0.90 -10.88
CA ARG A 214 14.53 2.00 -11.49
C ARG A 214 15.20 1.56 -12.79
N ALA A 215 15.32 2.49 -13.74
CA ALA A 215 16.09 2.29 -14.95
C ALA A 215 17.56 2.62 -14.73
N TYR A 216 18.46 1.76 -15.21
CA TYR A 216 19.90 2.01 -15.18
C TYR A 216 20.47 2.01 -16.60
N PRO A 217 21.27 3.03 -16.98
CA PRO A 217 21.93 3.04 -18.28
C PRO A 217 23.01 1.95 -18.30
N ARG A 218 22.95 1.08 -19.30
CA ARG A 218 24.03 0.13 -19.59
C ARG A 218 25.04 0.81 -20.49
N HIS A 219 26.28 0.88 -20.02
CA HIS A 219 27.39 1.18 -20.92
C HIS A 219 27.58 -0.05 -21.82
N PRO A 220 27.64 0.11 -23.15
CA PRO A 220 27.90 -1.02 -24.03
C PRO A 220 29.23 -1.65 -23.63
N CYS A 221 29.19 -2.95 -23.31
CA CYS A 221 30.41 -3.74 -23.18
C CYS A 221 31.19 -3.57 -24.49
N ARG A 222 32.43 -3.04 -24.41
CA ARG A 222 33.34 -3.05 -25.56
C ARG A 222 33.55 -4.51 -25.94
N VAL A 223 32.83 -4.99 -26.94
CA VAL A 223 33.20 -6.21 -27.65
C VAL A 223 34.56 -5.87 -28.27
N GLU A 224 35.64 -6.39 -27.69
CA GLU A 224 36.94 -6.34 -28.35
C GLU A 224 36.76 -7.00 -29.72
N ALA A 225 36.98 -6.20 -30.78
CA ALA A 225 36.87 -6.69 -32.14
C ALA A 225 37.77 -7.92 -32.29
N PRO A 226 37.32 -9.00 -32.93
CA PRO A 226 38.16 -10.16 -33.15
C PRO A 226 39.41 -9.72 -33.92
N LEU A 227 40.57 -10.04 -33.35
CA LEU A 227 41.87 -9.84 -33.98
C LEU A 227 41.81 -10.44 -35.38
N THR A 228 41.79 -9.58 -36.40
CA THR A 228 41.81 -10.01 -37.79
C THR A 228 43.08 -10.83 -38.02
N SER A 229 42.88 -12.06 -38.49
CA SER A 229 43.94 -12.99 -38.82
C SER A 229 44.91 -12.33 -39.79
N LYS A 230 46.17 -12.20 -39.38
CA LYS A 230 47.26 -11.81 -40.27
C LYS A 230 47.40 -12.91 -41.33
N THR A 231 47.05 -12.56 -42.57
CA THR A 231 47.31 -13.40 -43.74
C THR A 231 48.81 -13.61 -43.87
N PHE A 232 49.26 -14.85 -43.66
CA PHE A 232 50.62 -15.27 -43.91
C PHE A 232 50.84 -15.27 -45.43
N LYS A 233 51.72 -14.41 -45.93
CA LYS A 233 52.16 -14.46 -47.33
C LYS A 233 53.23 -15.57 -47.43
N GLU A 234 52.89 -16.68 -48.08
CA GLU A 234 53.89 -17.61 -48.60
C GLU A 234 54.70 -16.89 -49.69
N THR A 235 56.02 -16.87 -49.51
CA THR A 235 56.97 -16.42 -50.52
C THR A 235 57.57 -17.68 -51.13
N LYS A 236 57.47 -17.80 -52.45
CA LYS A 236 58.08 -18.86 -53.24
C LYS A 236 59.47 -18.45 -53.70
#